data_AF-M4F279-F1
#
_entry.id   AF-M4F279-F1
#
_cell.length_a   1.000
_cell.length_b   1.000
_cell.length_c   1.000
_cell.angle_alpha   90.00
_cell.angle_beta   90.00
_cell.angle_gamma   90.00
#
_symmetry.space_group_name_H-M   'P 1'
#
loop_
_entity.id
_entity.type
_entity.pdbx_description
1 polymer ?
#
loop_
_entity_poly.entity_id
_entity_poly.type
_entity_poly.pdbx_seq_one_letter_code
_entity_poly.pdbx_strand_id
1 'polypeptide(L)'
;MANTACFIIVGRNDIPIYEAEVGSAPKREDAAQLHQFILHAALDVVQDLAWTTSAMFLKSVDRFNDLVVSVYVTAGHILFFSIS
;
A
#
# COMPACT_ATOMS: atom_id res chain seq x y z
N MET A 1 -18.05 12.01 5.54
CA MET A 1 -17.17 10.87 5.87
C MET A 1 -15.75 11.35 5.74
N ALA A 2 -14.93 11.23 6.78
CA ALA A 2 -13.51 11.55 6.67
C ALA A 2 -12.88 10.46 5.80
N ASN A 3 -12.36 10.82 4.64
CA ASN A 3 -11.66 9.89 3.77
C ASN A 3 -10.21 9.81 4.28
N THR A 4 -9.89 8.75 5.01
CA THR A 4 -8.53 8.45 5.47
C THR A 4 -7.90 7.42 4.56
N ALA A 5 -6.66 7.66 4.16
CA ALA A 5 -5.84 6.70 3.44
C ALA A 5 -4.49 6.57 4.13
N CYS A 6 -3.95 5.36 4.18
CA CYS A 6 -2.56 5.13 4.57
C CYS A 6 -1.69 5.07 3.32
N PHE A 7 -0.67 5.92 3.25
CA PHE A 7 0.31 5.95 2.17
C PHE A 7 1.66 5.41 2.68
N ILE A 8 2.17 4.39 2.00
CA ILE A 8 3.38 3.67 2.41
C ILE A 8 4.33 3.57 1.22
N ILE A 9 5.61 3.85 1.45
CA ILE A 9 6.67 3.61 0.45
C ILE A 9 7.49 2.41 0.92
N VAL A 10 7.60 1.41 0.07
CA VAL A 10 8.41 0.21 0.30
C VAL A 10 9.63 0.24 -0.62
N GLY A 11 10.80 0.08 -0.01
CA GLY A 11 12.07 0.00 -0.74
C GLY A 11 12.28 -1.35 -1.42
N ARG A 12 13.38 -1.48 -2.15
CA ARG A 12 13.74 -2.71 -2.89
C ARG A 12 13.99 -3.95 -2.03
N ASN A 13 14.12 -3.78 -0.73
CA ASN A 13 14.37 -4.88 0.22
C ASN A 13 13.08 -5.33 0.92
N ASP A 14 11.91 -4.92 0.41
CA ASP A 14 10.60 -5.16 1.00
C ASP A 14 10.42 -4.54 2.40
N ILE A 15 11.24 -3.53 2.71
CA ILE A 15 11.20 -2.78 3.98
C ILE A 15 10.47 -1.45 3.75
N PRO A 16 9.43 -1.12 4.54
CA PRO A 16 8.80 0.20 4.53
C PRO A 16 9.82 1.28 4.91
N ILE A 17 10.01 2.28 4.04
CA ILE A 17 10.92 3.42 4.27
C ILE A 17 10.16 4.72 4.61
N TYR A 18 8.85 4.74 4.37
CA TYR A 18 7.99 5.87 4.70
C TYR A 18 6.55 5.39 4.94
N GLU A 19 5.89 5.99 5.92
CA GLU A 19 4.48 5.74 6.24
C GLU A 19 3.83 7.06 6.68
N ALA A 20 2.69 7.38 6.09
CA ALA A 20 1.89 8.55 6.46
C ALA A 20 0.40 8.27 6.31
N GLU A 21 -0.37 8.72 7.29
CA GLU A 21 -1.82 8.77 7.18
C GLU A 21 -2.23 10.10 6.54
N VAL A 22 -3.05 9.99 5.50
CA VAL A 22 -3.57 11.10 4.71
C VAL A 22 -5.06 11.20 5.00
N GLY A 23 -5.48 12.28 5.65
CA GLY A 23 -6.88 12.50 6.00
C GLY A 23 -7.04 13.30 7.28
N SER A 24 -8.28 13.58 7.66
CA SER A 24 -8.63 14.45 8.79
C SER A 24 -8.86 13.71 10.11
N ALA A 25 -8.73 12.39 10.13
CA ALA A 25 -9.01 11.60 11.33
C ALA A 25 -7.80 11.56 12.28
N PRO A 26 -8.03 11.47 13.59
CA PRO A 26 -6.94 11.31 14.56
C PRO A 26 -6.19 10.00 14.32
N LYS A 27 -4.87 10.09 14.37
CA LYS A 27 -3.94 8.96 14.27
C LYS A 27 -4.31 7.88 15.30
N ARG A 28 -4.60 6.66 14.86
CA ARG A 28 -4.92 5.52 15.74
C ARG A 28 -3.83 4.46 15.62
N GLU A 29 -3.19 4.11 16.73
CA GLU A 29 -2.13 3.09 16.75
C GLU A 29 -2.61 1.71 16.26
N ASP A 30 -3.84 1.31 16.58
CA ASP A 30 -4.45 0.07 16.07
C ASP A 30 -4.54 0.05 14.52
N ALA A 31 -4.74 1.23 13.90
CA ALA A 31 -4.83 1.33 12.45
C ALA A 31 -3.45 1.09 11.80
N ALA A 32 -2.37 1.55 12.42
CA ALA A 32 -1.01 1.33 11.90
C ALA A 32 -0.65 -0.16 11.88
N GLN A 33 -0.96 -0.91 12.94
CA GLN A 33 -0.71 -2.36 12.98
C GLN A 33 -1.52 -3.11 11.92
N LEU A 34 -2.76 -2.70 11.70
CA LEU A 34 -3.61 -3.28 10.66
C LEU A 34 -3.07 -2.97 9.26
N HIS A 35 -2.66 -1.74 8.99
CA HIS A 35 -2.09 -1.35 7.70
C HIS A 35 -0.80 -2.12 7.39
N GLN A 36 0.06 -2.38 8.39
CA GLN A 36 1.25 -3.21 8.22
C GLN A 36 0.92 -4.66 7.85
N PHE A 37 -0.10 -5.24 8.48
CA PHE A 37 -0.58 -6.58 8.13
C PHE A 37 -1.10 -6.64 6.69
N ILE A 38 -1.96 -5.70 6.31
CA ILE A 38 -2.51 -5.60 4.95
C ILE A 38 -1.40 -5.38 3.92
N LEU A 39 -0.45 -4.49 4.22
CA LEU A 39 0.69 -4.21 3.35
C LEU A 39 1.48 -5.49 3.05
N HIS A 40 1.79 -6.28 4.08
CA HIS A 40 2.60 -7.48 3.92
C HIS A 40 1.89 -8.52 3.04
N ALA A 41 0.59 -8.72 3.25
CA ALA A 41 -0.21 -9.61 2.41
C ALA A 41 -0.29 -9.12 0.95
N ALA A 42 -0.47 -7.82 0.74
CA ALA A 42 -0.55 -7.24 -0.60
C ALA A 42 0.79 -7.22 -1.34
N LEU A 43 1.92 -7.22 -0.61
CA LEU A 43 3.27 -7.19 -1.18
C LEU A 43 3.55 -8.46 -2.00
N ASP A 44 3.15 -9.63 -1.49
CA ASP A 44 3.26 -10.90 -2.21
C ASP A 44 2.51 -10.85 -3.56
N VAL A 45 1.29 -10.31 -3.56
CA VAL A 45 0.47 -10.18 -4.77
C VAL A 45 1.09 -9.21 -5.79
N VAL A 46 1.65 -8.09 -5.33
CA VAL A 46 2.32 -7.10 -6.18
C VAL A 46 3.56 -7.69 -6.85
N GLN A 47 4.34 -8.48 -6.11
CA GLN A 47 5.53 -9.12 -6.64
C GLN A 47 5.18 -9.99 -7.85
N ASP A 48 4.14 -10.81 -7.78
CA ASP A 48 3.68 -11.61 -8.93
C ASP A 48 3.13 -10.72 -10.06
N LEU A 49 2.27 -9.75 -9.74
CA LEU A 49 1.58 -8.94 -10.73
C LEU A 49 2.54 -8.05 -11.54
N ALA A 50 3.59 -7.51 -10.90
CA ALA A 50 4.58 -6.64 -11.52
C ALA A 50 5.35 -7.32 -12.67
N TRP A 51 5.45 -8.66 -12.68
CA TRP A 51 6.09 -9.42 -13.77
C TRP A 51 5.15 -9.68 -14.96
N THR A 52 3.84 -9.46 -14.79
CA THR A 52 2.84 -9.76 -15.82
C THR A 52 2.43 -8.55 -16.66
N THR A 53 2.76 -7.33 -16.21
CA THR A 53 2.34 -6.09 -16.86
C THR A 53 3.44 -5.04 -16.86
N SER A 54 3.50 -4.22 -17.92
CA SER A 54 4.40 -3.07 -17.99
C SER A 54 3.79 -1.78 -17.41
N ALA A 55 2.54 -1.84 -16.93
CA ALA A 55 1.89 -0.69 -16.33
C ALA A 55 2.47 -0.41 -14.93
N MET A 56 2.85 0.84 -14.67
CA MET A 56 3.36 1.24 -13.35
C MET A 56 2.24 1.32 -12.30
N PHE A 57 1.02 1.68 -12.69
CA PHE A 57 -0.11 1.73 -11.77
C PHE A 57 -0.94 0.46 -11.87
N LEU A 58 -0.92 -0.35 -10.81
CA LEU A 58 -1.60 -1.65 -10.75
C LEU A 58 -3.06 -1.54 -10.27
N LYS A 59 -3.56 -0.32 -10.00
CA LYS A 59 -4.89 -0.05 -9.46
C LYS A 59 -5.09 -0.87 -8.18
N SER A 60 -6.28 -1.44 -7.97
CA SER A 60 -6.61 -2.31 -6.83
C SER A 60 -5.92 -3.66 -6.98
N VAL A 61 -4.94 -3.92 -6.12
CA VAL A 61 -4.20 -5.19 -6.09
C VAL A 61 -4.74 -6.17 -5.04
N ASP A 62 -5.31 -5.63 -3.95
CA ASP A 62 -5.88 -6.42 -2.87
C ASP A 62 -7.01 -5.64 -2.17
N ARG A 63 -7.84 -6.32 -1.39
CA ARG A 63 -8.92 -5.74 -0.62
C ARG A 63 -9.08 -6.46 0.72
N PHE A 64 -9.06 -5.69 1.80
CA PHE A 64 -9.33 -6.18 3.15
C PHE A 64 -10.52 -5.42 3.76
N ASN A 65 -11.65 -6.10 3.95
CA ASN A 65 -12.93 -5.48 4.32
C ASN A 65 -13.33 -4.36 3.33
N ASP A 66 -13.45 -3.13 3.83
CA ASP A 66 -13.73 -1.94 3.04
C ASP A 66 -12.47 -1.22 2.53
N LEU A 67 -11.28 -1.64 3.00
CA LEU A 67 -10.00 -1.05 2.60
C LEU A 67 -9.55 -1.66 1.27
N VAL A 68 -9.34 -0.79 0.29
CA VAL A 68 -8.80 -1.12 -1.02
C VAL A 68 -7.32 -0.79 -1.04
N VAL A 69 -6.51 -1.76 -1.46
CA VAL A 69 -5.06 -1.58 -1.59
C VAL A 69 -4.74 -1.27 -3.04
N SER A 70 -4.19 -0.09 -3.27
CA SER A 70 -3.71 0.33 -4.59
C SER A 70 -2.20 0.51 -4.61
N VAL A 71 -1.58 0.15 -5.74
CA VAL A 71 -0.12 0.14 -5.84
C VAL A 71 0.40 0.80 -7.11
N TYR A 72 1.46 1.58 -6.94
CA TYR A 72 2.28 2.12 -8.02
C TYR A 72 3.70 1.58 -7.91
N VAL A 73 4.15 0.89 -8.96
CA VAL A 73 5.48 0.32 -9.11
C VAL A 73 6.33 1.30 -9.91
N THR A 74 7.37 1.86 -9.29
CA THR A 74 8.32 2.73 -9.99
C THR A 74 9.31 1.91 -10.83
N ALA A 75 9.96 2.56 -11.81
CA ALA A 75 11.02 1.93 -12.60
C ALA A 75 12.22 1.43 -11.77
N GLY A 76 12.42 1.99 -10.57
CA GLY A 76 13.45 1.58 -9.63
C GLY A 76 13.04 0.44 -8.70
N HIS A 77 11.88 -0.20 -8.94
CA HIS A 77 11.31 -1.22 -8.05
C HIS A 77 11.10 -0.72 -6.61
N ILE A 78 10.77 0.57 -6.48
CA ILE A 78 10.22 1.16 -5.26
C ILE A 78 8.69 1.14 -5.41
N LEU A 79 7.99 0.66 -4.39
CA LEU A 79 6.55 0.45 -4.41
C LEU A 79 5.87 1.53 -3.58
N PHE A 80 4.86 2.19 -4.14
CA PHE A 80 3.99 3.11 -3.42
C PHE A 80 2.64 2.45 -3.20
N PHE A 81 2.30 2.21 -1.93
CA PHE A 81 1.04 1.65 -1.50
C PHE A 81 0.12 2.76 -1.01
N SER A 82 -1.16 2.64 -1.37
CA SER A 82 -2.26 3.43 -0.84
C SER A 82 -3.33 2.48 -0.34
N ILE A 83 -3.64 2.53 0.95
CA ILE A 83 -4.70 1.75 1.59
C ILE A 83 -5.82 2.73 1.95
N SER A 84 -6.99 2.62 1.30
CA SER A 84 -8.10 3.57 1.44
C SER A 84 -9.45 2.87 1.41
#